data_AF-A0AAF0LZI0-F1
#
_entry.id   AF-A0AAF0LZI0-F1
#
_cell.length_a   1.000
_cell.length_b   1.000
_cell.length_c   1.000
_cell.angle_alpha   90.00
_cell.angle_beta   90.00
_cell.angle_gamma   90.00
#
_symmetry.space_group_name_H-M   'P 1'
#
loop_
_entity.id
_entity.type
_entity.pdbx_description
1 polymer ?
#
loop_
_entity_poly.entity_id
_entity_poly.type
_entity_poly.pdbx_seq_one_letter_code
_entity_poly.pdbx_strand_id
1 'polypeptide(L)'
;MTTGHPFLRRRVRPAPPGQEARPTAASSGTTASSGTTASSGLSIDRSTAPVAPPAASAPAASAPASSAPSSSGGGLSLSFGRAPAQPAQPAPQAQPTQQTSPPRSAATPPSGAARPAGPGSTASTQPRPDRIARRLAERASRIRPFPAPDPRDVRVLGPEDPVVRIDRRRSAVGALRVTGSTSAAWESVDHVVGAATADGATAGRSATTRGNRPLVGYDGPDVLVALRHVRQLRRALVMGRGSDRLVIGLHDGTTLAVDAGDADTTTILALSVIDGELELRAEPFPRATHDGDVFAAFGFVLSAPTVGV
;
A
#
# COMPACT_ATOMS: atom_id res chain seq x y z
N MET A 1 -30.73 -31.41 -3.38
CA MET A 1 -29.36 -31.89 -3.65
C MET A 1 -28.44 -30.69 -3.60
N THR A 2 -27.73 -30.52 -2.49
CA THR A 2 -26.95 -29.33 -2.14
C THR A 2 -25.51 -29.77 -1.86
N THR A 3 -24.59 -29.33 -2.71
CA THR A 3 -23.16 -29.67 -2.63
C THR A 3 -22.45 -28.60 -1.81
N GLY A 4 -21.88 -28.99 -0.67
CA GLY A 4 -21.25 -28.10 0.29
C GLY A 4 -19.81 -27.69 -0.07
N HIS A 5 -19.46 -26.45 0.24
CA HIS A 5 -18.13 -25.87 0.08
C HIS A 5 -17.18 -26.27 1.23
N PRO A 6 -16.00 -26.85 0.99
CA PRO A 6 -15.18 -27.50 2.02
C PRO A 6 -14.23 -26.58 2.83
N PHE A 7 -14.24 -25.25 2.67
CA PHE A 7 -13.19 -24.38 3.23
C PHE A 7 -13.60 -23.50 4.43
N LEU A 8 -14.87 -23.54 4.86
CA LEU A 8 -15.33 -22.83 6.06
C LEU A 8 -15.27 -23.73 7.31
N ARG A 9 -14.04 -24.00 7.81
CA ARG A 9 -13.87 -24.48 9.19
C ARG A 9 -13.50 -23.32 10.10
N ARG A 10 -14.54 -22.78 10.75
CA ARG A 10 -14.50 -21.88 11.90
C ARG A 10 -13.62 -22.52 12.99
N ARG A 11 -12.47 -21.91 13.32
CA ARG A 11 -11.66 -22.35 14.47
C ARG A 11 -12.39 -21.97 15.75
N VAL A 12 -13.05 -22.94 16.38
CA VAL A 12 -13.57 -22.83 17.75
C VAL A 12 -12.42 -23.12 18.71
N ARG A 13 -12.20 -22.22 19.67
CA ARG A 13 -11.18 -22.36 20.71
C ARG A 13 -11.61 -23.48 21.69
N PRO A 14 -10.72 -24.42 22.06
CA PRO A 14 -11.04 -25.42 23.08
C PRO A 14 -11.23 -24.72 24.44
N ALA A 15 -12.33 -25.03 25.13
CA ALA A 15 -12.53 -24.65 26.52
C ALA A 15 -11.65 -25.54 27.44
N PRO A 16 -11.09 -25.00 28.53
CA PRO A 16 -10.31 -25.77 29.49
C PRO A 16 -11.19 -26.76 30.28
N PRO A 17 -10.67 -27.94 30.66
CA PRO A 17 -11.43 -28.96 31.38
C PRO A 17 -11.65 -28.53 32.84
N GLY A 18 -12.91 -28.55 33.31
CA GLY A 18 -13.20 -28.37 34.74
C GLY A 18 -14.52 -27.67 35.16
N GLN A 19 -15.53 -27.51 34.29
CA GLN A 19 -16.85 -27.06 34.76
C GLN A 19 -17.98 -27.91 34.18
N GLU A 20 -18.56 -28.74 35.06
CA GLU A 20 -19.88 -29.34 34.90
C GLU A 20 -20.96 -28.27 35.00
N ALA A 21 -21.87 -28.21 34.03
CA ALA A 21 -23.16 -27.54 34.16
C ALA A 21 -24.24 -28.30 33.38
N ARG A 22 -24.84 -29.26 34.10
CA ARG A 22 -26.26 -29.61 34.22
C ARG A 22 -27.22 -29.38 33.02
N PRO A 23 -28.00 -30.38 32.60
CA PRO A 23 -29.04 -30.23 31.59
C PRO A 23 -30.34 -29.67 32.20
N THR A 24 -31.10 -28.89 31.43
CA THR A 24 -32.52 -28.64 31.71
C THR A 24 -33.33 -28.84 30.43
N ALA A 25 -34.37 -29.65 30.56
CA ALA A 25 -35.22 -30.14 29.50
C ALA A 25 -36.38 -29.20 29.17
N ALA A 26 -36.87 -29.37 27.92
CA ALA A 26 -38.26 -29.40 27.44
C ALA A 26 -39.26 -28.29 27.83
N SER A 27 -39.96 -27.74 26.82
CA SER A 27 -41.38 -28.07 26.54
C SER A 27 -41.95 -27.39 25.29
N SER A 28 -42.32 -28.23 24.33
CA SER A 28 -43.62 -28.39 23.63
C SER A 28 -44.58 -27.22 23.38
N GLY A 29 -44.99 -27.11 22.10
CA GLY A 29 -46.40 -27.10 21.64
C GLY A 29 -46.83 -25.88 20.81
N THR A 30 -47.78 -25.89 19.86
CA THR A 30 -48.59 -26.90 19.14
C THR A 30 -49.45 -26.14 18.09
N THR A 31 -49.74 -26.75 16.91
CA THR A 31 -50.87 -26.51 15.93
C THR A 31 -51.01 -25.16 15.19
N ALA A 32 -51.52 -25.05 13.95
CA ALA A 32 -52.04 -25.98 12.92
C ALA A 32 -52.24 -25.23 11.58
N SER A 33 -52.32 -26.00 10.47
CA SER A 33 -53.19 -25.88 9.27
C SER A 33 -53.30 -24.54 8.52
N SER A 34 -53.45 -24.42 7.19
CA SER A 34 -53.77 -25.31 6.07
C SER A 34 -53.80 -24.40 4.81
N GLY A 35 -53.56 -24.92 3.60
CA GLY A 35 -53.88 -24.14 2.38
C GLY A 35 -53.20 -24.58 1.09
N THR A 36 -53.78 -25.57 0.44
CA THR A 36 -53.54 -26.01 -0.94
C THR A 36 -54.11 -24.99 -1.94
N THR A 37 -53.40 -24.68 -3.04
CA THR A 37 -53.93 -24.74 -4.43
C THR A 37 -52.84 -24.48 -5.48
N ALA A 38 -52.98 -25.21 -6.59
CA ALA A 38 -52.14 -25.24 -7.77
C ALA A 38 -52.49 -24.14 -8.79
N SER A 39 -51.64 -23.99 -9.82
CA SER A 39 -51.90 -23.68 -11.25
C SER A 39 -50.75 -22.81 -11.80
N SER A 40 -49.86 -23.32 -12.66
CA SER A 40 -49.99 -23.43 -14.13
C SER A 40 -49.90 -22.07 -14.87
N GLY A 41 -48.94 -21.94 -15.79
CA GLY A 41 -49.03 -20.97 -16.89
C GLY A 41 -47.71 -20.39 -17.41
N LEU A 42 -47.06 -21.11 -18.32
CA LEU A 42 -46.11 -20.54 -19.29
C LEU A 42 -46.79 -19.47 -20.15
N SER A 43 -46.06 -18.41 -20.54
CA SER A 43 -46.14 -17.83 -21.89
C SER A 43 -44.89 -17.00 -22.19
N ILE A 44 -44.24 -17.36 -23.30
CA ILE A 44 -43.15 -16.66 -23.97
C ILE A 44 -43.74 -16.03 -25.25
N ASP A 45 -43.18 -14.87 -25.62
CA ASP A 45 -43.18 -14.19 -26.93
C ASP A 45 -44.43 -13.47 -27.48
N ARG A 46 -44.33 -12.16 -27.69
CA ARG A 46 -44.03 -11.57 -29.03
C ARG A 46 -44.03 -10.03 -29.03
N SER A 47 -43.03 -9.47 -29.71
CA SER A 47 -42.87 -8.09 -30.15
C SER A 47 -44.11 -7.45 -30.80
N THR A 48 -44.27 -6.13 -30.61
CA THR A 48 -44.37 -5.11 -31.69
C THR A 48 -44.53 -3.69 -31.10
N ALA A 49 -43.57 -2.81 -31.42
CA ALA A 49 -43.74 -1.35 -31.49
C ALA A 49 -44.00 -0.98 -32.97
N PRO A 50 -44.32 0.27 -33.43
CA PRO A 50 -44.26 1.58 -32.72
C PRO A 50 -45.42 2.55 -33.01
N VAL A 51 -45.69 3.53 -32.13
CA VAL A 51 -46.26 4.85 -32.48
C VAL A 51 -45.80 5.90 -31.45
N ALA A 52 -45.37 7.06 -31.92
CA ALA A 52 -45.08 8.29 -31.16
C ALA A 52 -45.86 9.47 -31.78
N PRO A 53 -45.86 10.69 -31.23
CA PRO A 53 -46.10 11.14 -29.84
C PRO A 53 -47.32 12.09 -29.78
N PRO A 54 -47.67 12.66 -28.59
CA PRO A 54 -47.72 14.12 -28.56
C PRO A 54 -47.16 14.76 -27.27
N ALA A 55 -47.06 16.09 -27.36
CA ALA A 55 -46.27 17.02 -26.58
C ALA A 55 -46.72 17.31 -25.14
N ALA A 56 -45.74 17.89 -24.41
CA ALA A 56 -45.86 18.89 -23.35
C ALA A 56 -46.52 18.50 -22.01
N SER A 57 -45.72 18.50 -20.94
CA SER A 57 -45.77 19.53 -19.87
C SER A 57 -44.85 19.14 -18.69
N ALA A 58 -43.95 20.05 -18.31
CA ALA A 58 -43.38 20.12 -16.95
C ALA A 58 -44.43 20.80 -16.03
N PRO A 59 -44.46 20.57 -14.69
CA PRO A 59 -43.43 21.11 -13.78
C PRO A 59 -43.16 20.31 -12.47
N ALA A 60 -42.23 20.86 -11.69
CA ALA A 60 -42.14 20.84 -10.21
C ALA A 60 -41.44 19.67 -9.48
N ALA A 61 -40.22 20.00 -9.02
CA ALA A 61 -39.66 19.83 -7.67
C ALA A 61 -40.31 18.84 -6.69
N SER A 62 -39.47 17.91 -6.17
CA SER A 62 -39.51 17.46 -4.77
C SER A 62 -38.20 16.74 -4.41
N ALA A 63 -37.42 17.34 -3.52
CA ALA A 63 -36.38 16.68 -2.75
C ALA A 63 -37.00 15.95 -1.55
N PRO A 64 -36.43 14.82 -1.10
CA PRO A 64 -36.54 14.46 0.31
C PRO A 64 -35.18 14.37 1.00
N ALA A 65 -35.10 15.18 2.05
CA ALA A 65 -34.47 15.02 3.35
C ALA A 65 -33.54 13.83 3.60
N SER A 66 -32.36 14.19 4.10
CA SER A 66 -31.45 13.38 4.90
C SER A 66 -32.12 12.83 6.16
N SER A 67 -31.89 11.56 6.45
CA SER A 67 -32.04 10.96 7.77
C SER A 67 -30.79 10.14 8.10
N ALA A 68 -30.04 10.63 9.08
CA ALA A 68 -28.91 9.94 9.67
C ALA A 68 -29.40 8.94 10.73
N PRO A 69 -28.79 7.75 10.83
CA PRO A 69 -28.68 7.04 12.08
C PRO A 69 -27.27 7.20 12.65
N SER A 70 -27.22 7.79 13.83
CA SER A 70 -26.09 7.70 14.75
C SER A 70 -25.93 6.25 15.24
N SER A 71 -24.82 5.61 14.88
CA SER A 71 -24.35 4.40 15.55
C SER A 71 -22.93 4.61 16.07
N SER A 72 -22.85 4.63 17.39
CA SER A 72 -21.64 4.62 18.19
C SER A 72 -20.93 3.28 18.03
N GLY A 73 -19.76 3.30 17.39
CA GLY A 73 -18.80 2.19 17.36
C GLY A 73 -17.43 2.78 17.07
N GLY A 74 -16.50 2.65 18.02
CA GLY A 74 -15.17 3.25 17.95
C GLY A 74 -14.34 2.67 16.80
N GLY A 75 -14.45 3.28 15.62
CA GLY A 75 -13.55 3.15 14.50
C GLY A 75 -12.69 4.40 14.40
N LEU A 76 -11.37 4.23 14.22
CA LEU A 76 -10.42 5.31 14.00
C LEU A 76 -10.76 6.00 12.66
N SER A 77 -11.55 7.06 12.71
CA SER A 77 -11.86 7.89 11.54
C SER A 77 -10.63 8.70 11.15
N LEU A 78 -10.04 8.39 9.99
CA LEU A 78 -8.94 9.15 9.42
C LEU A 78 -9.52 10.38 8.72
N SER A 79 -9.72 11.44 9.50
CA SER A 79 -10.11 12.74 8.99
C SER A 79 -8.88 13.42 8.39
N PHE A 80 -8.75 13.42 7.07
CA PHE A 80 -7.76 14.25 6.38
C PHE A 80 -8.23 15.70 6.47
N GLY A 81 -7.54 16.50 7.30
CA GLY A 81 -7.86 17.91 7.49
C GLY A 81 -7.62 18.71 6.21
N ARG A 82 -8.70 19.20 5.59
CA ARG A 82 -8.65 20.15 4.48
C ARG A 82 -8.33 21.55 5.03
N ALA A 83 -7.07 21.97 4.95
CA ALA A 83 -6.70 23.36 5.18
C ALA A 83 -7.11 24.23 3.96
N PRO A 84 -7.70 25.42 4.16
CA PRO A 84 -8.03 26.32 3.05
C PRO A 84 -6.76 26.92 2.43
N ALA A 85 -6.80 27.05 1.10
CA ALA A 85 -5.72 27.55 0.26
C ALA A 85 -5.34 29.01 0.60
N GLN A 86 -4.03 29.25 0.79
CA GLN A 86 -3.44 30.59 0.78
C GLN A 86 -2.99 30.95 -0.65
N PRO A 87 -3.26 32.19 -1.12
CA PRO A 87 -2.82 32.65 -2.43
C PRO A 87 -1.31 32.94 -2.48
N ALA A 88 -0.75 32.72 -3.67
CA ALA A 88 0.67 32.81 -4.01
C ALA A 88 1.28 34.21 -3.81
N GLN A 89 2.50 34.26 -3.26
CA GLN A 89 3.37 35.43 -3.32
C GLN A 89 4.40 35.29 -4.47
N PRO A 90 4.70 36.38 -5.21
CA PRO A 90 5.59 36.36 -6.37
C PRO A 90 7.08 36.35 -6.00
N ALA A 91 7.88 35.73 -6.87
CA ALA A 91 9.33 35.60 -6.79
C ALA A 91 10.09 36.93 -6.95
N PRO A 92 11.17 37.17 -6.20
CA PRO A 92 12.12 38.23 -6.52
C PRO A 92 13.19 37.75 -7.52
N GLN A 93 13.41 38.61 -8.51
CA GLN A 93 14.32 38.47 -9.63
C GLN A 93 15.80 38.52 -9.23
N ALA A 94 16.62 37.83 -10.03
CA ALA A 94 18.07 37.87 -9.98
C ALA A 94 18.62 39.25 -10.38
N GLN A 95 19.63 39.73 -9.67
CA GLN A 95 20.55 40.77 -10.14
C GLN A 95 22.01 40.28 -10.04
N PRO A 96 22.84 40.53 -11.06
CA PRO A 96 24.26 40.20 -11.06
C PRO A 96 25.07 41.33 -10.42
N THR A 97 25.99 41.01 -9.52
CA THR A 97 27.04 41.95 -9.07
C THR A 97 28.42 41.34 -9.30
N GLN A 98 29.27 42.18 -9.89
CA GLN A 98 30.63 41.90 -10.32
C GLN A 98 31.61 41.93 -9.14
N GLN A 99 32.67 41.13 -9.29
CA GLN A 99 34.07 41.35 -8.87
C GLN A 99 34.38 42.09 -7.55
N THR A 100 35.15 41.43 -6.69
CA THR A 100 36.57 41.79 -6.45
C THR A 100 37.23 40.74 -5.53
N SER A 101 38.41 40.26 -5.94
CA SER A 101 39.28 39.41 -5.13
C SER A 101 40.27 40.26 -4.33
N PRO A 102 40.63 39.87 -3.10
CA PRO A 102 41.94 40.19 -2.53
C PRO A 102 42.76 38.92 -2.15
N PRO A 103 44.08 39.07 -1.93
CA PRO A 103 45.03 37.96 -2.01
C PRO A 103 45.36 37.27 -0.68
N ARG A 104 45.86 36.04 -0.82
CA ARG A 104 46.79 35.23 0.00
C ARG A 104 47.00 35.62 1.48
N SER A 105 46.82 34.64 2.35
CA SER A 105 47.81 34.33 3.40
C SER A 105 47.85 32.83 3.68
N ALA A 106 49.04 32.26 3.48
CA ALA A 106 49.39 30.92 3.90
C ALA A 106 49.52 30.90 5.43
N ALA A 107 48.85 29.95 6.09
CA ALA A 107 49.07 29.65 7.49
C ALA A 107 49.17 28.13 7.66
N THR A 108 50.40 27.69 7.87
CA THR A 108 50.83 26.37 8.33
C THR A 108 50.21 26.07 9.70
N PRO A 109 49.55 24.92 9.93
CA PRO A 109 49.30 24.45 11.28
C PRO A 109 50.51 23.63 11.79
N PRO A 110 50.89 23.76 13.08
CA PRO A 110 52.07 23.13 13.64
C PRO A 110 51.88 21.62 13.86
N SER A 111 53.01 20.94 13.75
CA SER A 111 53.24 19.56 14.19
C SER A 111 53.18 19.45 15.72
N GLY A 112 52.60 18.36 16.23
CA GLY A 112 52.91 17.85 17.56
C GLY A 112 51.82 17.99 18.64
N ALA A 113 50.95 16.99 18.74
CA ALA A 113 50.42 16.55 20.02
C ALA A 113 50.13 15.04 19.95
N ALA A 114 51.07 14.25 20.45
CA ALA A 114 50.92 12.83 20.68
C ALA A 114 49.78 12.59 21.67
N ARG A 115 48.74 11.87 21.24
CA ARG A 115 47.68 11.37 22.11
C ARG A 115 48.04 9.95 22.55
N PRO A 116 48.01 9.63 23.85
CA PRO A 116 48.43 8.32 24.35
C PRO A 116 47.47 7.24 23.87
N ALA A 117 48.07 6.13 23.45
CA ALA A 117 47.40 4.90 23.06
C ALA A 117 46.64 4.32 24.26
N GLY A 118 45.30 4.25 24.14
CA GLY A 118 44.48 3.40 25.00
C GLY A 118 44.61 1.94 24.52
N PRO A 119 44.77 0.97 25.43
CA PRO A 119 44.94 -0.42 25.05
C PRO A 119 43.59 -1.04 24.67
N GLY A 120 43.58 -1.82 23.59
CA GLY A 120 42.61 -2.90 23.43
C GLY A 120 41.27 -2.55 22.79
N SER A 121 41.26 -2.05 21.55
CA SER A 121 40.21 -2.45 20.62
C SER A 121 40.83 -3.41 19.62
N THR A 122 40.75 -4.70 19.93
CA THR A 122 41.01 -5.79 18.98
C THR A 122 39.91 -5.80 17.92
N ALA A 123 39.90 -4.79 17.07
CA ALA A 123 39.23 -4.86 15.79
C ALA A 123 39.97 -5.93 15.00
N SER A 124 39.45 -7.16 15.02
CA SER A 124 39.93 -8.25 14.20
C SER A 124 39.86 -7.82 12.73
N THR A 125 41.02 -7.44 12.18
CA THR A 125 41.24 -7.25 10.76
C THR A 125 41.13 -8.62 10.10
N GLN A 126 39.91 -9.15 9.98
CA GLN A 126 39.68 -10.33 9.16
C GLN A 126 40.07 -10.00 7.72
N PRO A 127 40.85 -10.86 7.05
CA PRO A 127 41.24 -10.61 5.67
C PRO A 127 39.97 -10.53 4.81
N ARG A 128 39.96 -9.57 3.87
CA ARG A 128 38.84 -9.28 2.95
C ARG A 128 38.17 -10.52 2.34
N PRO A 129 38.88 -11.59 1.91
CA PRO A 129 38.25 -12.83 1.44
C PRO A 129 37.36 -13.53 2.49
N ASP A 130 37.77 -13.60 3.75
CA ASP A 130 37.00 -14.25 4.81
C ASP A 130 35.68 -13.52 5.08
N ARG A 131 35.70 -12.18 5.00
CA ARG A 131 34.47 -11.37 5.12
C ARG A 131 33.50 -11.64 3.97
N ILE A 132 34.00 -11.84 2.74
CA ILE A 132 33.16 -12.15 1.58
C ILE A 132 32.60 -13.56 1.70
N ALA A 133 33.44 -14.54 2.04
CA ALA A 133 33.03 -15.94 2.21
C ALA A 133 31.97 -16.07 3.32
N ARG A 134 32.19 -15.42 4.48
CA ARG A 134 31.21 -15.36 5.57
C ARG A 134 29.89 -14.74 5.13
N ARG A 135 29.93 -13.61 4.40
CA ARG A 135 28.72 -12.96 3.88
C ARG A 135 27.98 -13.85 2.87
N LEU A 136 28.69 -14.63 2.07
CA LEU A 136 28.10 -15.59 1.13
C LEU A 136 27.48 -16.78 1.89
N ALA A 137 28.15 -17.30 2.92
CA ALA A 137 27.62 -18.38 3.77
C ALA A 137 26.36 -17.94 4.54
N GLU A 138 26.39 -16.76 5.17
CA GLU A 138 25.22 -16.13 5.83
C GLU A 138 24.07 -15.86 4.84
N ARG A 139 24.37 -15.70 3.55
CA ARG A 139 23.34 -15.59 2.50
C ARG A 139 22.79 -16.94 2.10
N ALA A 140 23.65 -17.96 1.96
CA ALA A 140 23.24 -19.30 1.59
C ALA A 140 22.38 -19.97 2.68
N SER A 141 22.62 -19.62 3.95
CA SER A 141 21.86 -20.14 5.10
C SER A 141 20.49 -19.50 5.30
N ARG A 142 20.17 -18.42 4.57
CA ARG A 142 18.85 -17.79 4.67
C ARG A 142 17.82 -18.55 3.86
N ILE A 143 16.62 -18.66 4.42
CA ILE A 143 15.45 -19.23 3.73
C ILE A 143 15.26 -18.43 2.45
N ARG A 144 15.38 -19.11 1.30
CA ARG A 144 15.11 -18.46 0.02
C ARG A 144 13.60 -18.27 -0.11
N PRO A 145 13.15 -17.07 -0.52
CA PRO A 145 11.76 -16.91 -0.89
C PRO A 145 11.41 -17.86 -2.04
N PHE A 146 10.12 -18.21 -2.14
CA PHE A 146 9.62 -19.04 -3.23
C PHE A 146 10.03 -18.43 -4.58
N PRO A 147 10.35 -19.27 -5.59
CA PRO A 147 10.65 -18.79 -6.93
C PRO A 147 9.56 -17.82 -7.41
N ALA A 148 9.99 -16.71 -8.02
CA ALA A 148 9.11 -15.73 -8.63
C ALA A 148 9.65 -15.39 -10.02
N PRO A 149 8.79 -15.22 -11.03
CA PRO A 149 9.19 -14.79 -12.37
C PRO A 149 9.98 -13.48 -12.39
N ASP A 150 10.79 -13.33 -13.43
CA ASP A 150 11.42 -12.06 -13.77
C ASP A 150 10.34 -11.10 -14.30
N PRO A 151 10.37 -9.80 -13.91
CA PRO A 151 9.38 -8.83 -14.37
C PRO A 151 9.34 -8.61 -15.89
N ARG A 152 10.32 -9.08 -16.67
CA ARG A 152 10.28 -9.02 -18.13
C ARG A 152 9.42 -10.10 -18.77
N ASP A 153 9.20 -11.19 -18.04
CA ASP A 153 8.43 -12.33 -18.53
C ASP A 153 6.93 -12.18 -18.22
N VAL A 154 6.56 -11.19 -17.39
CA VAL A 154 5.18 -10.93 -16.94
C VAL A 154 4.72 -9.58 -17.48
N ARG A 155 3.58 -9.57 -18.19
CA ARG A 155 2.95 -8.32 -18.67
C ARG A 155 1.90 -7.78 -17.70
N VAL A 156 1.23 -8.68 -17.00
CA VAL A 156 0.12 -8.39 -16.09
C VAL A 156 0.35 -9.12 -14.78
N LEU A 157 0.42 -8.37 -13.69
CA LEU A 157 0.44 -8.90 -12.33
C LEU A 157 -1.00 -9.11 -11.86
N GLY A 158 -1.40 -10.34 -11.60
CA GLY A 158 -2.80 -10.72 -11.34
C GLY A 158 -2.91 -12.14 -10.78
N PRO A 159 -4.09 -12.78 -10.83
CA PRO A 159 -4.28 -14.10 -10.21
C PRO A 159 -3.36 -15.20 -10.76
N GLU A 160 -3.04 -15.17 -12.06
CA GLU A 160 -2.16 -16.15 -12.72
C GLU A 160 -0.69 -15.95 -12.34
N ASP A 161 -0.23 -14.70 -12.42
CA ASP A 161 1.11 -14.28 -12.04
C ASP A 161 1.01 -13.25 -10.90
N PRO A 162 0.80 -13.69 -9.65
CA PRO A 162 0.53 -12.77 -8.54
C PRO A 162 1.80 -12.12 -8.02
N VAL A 163 2.98 -12.64 -8.36
CA VAL A 163 4.26 -12.19 -7.80
C VAL A 163 5.32 -12.10 -8.90
N VAL A 164 6.07 -11.01 -8.90
CA VAL A 164 7.34 -10.90 -9.65
C VAL A 164 8.45 -10.42 -8.71
N ARG A 165 9.70 -10.74 -9.04
CA ARG A 165 10.83 -10.31 -8.21
C ARG A 165 11.88 -9.56 -9.02
N ILE A 166 12.16 -8.34 -8.58
CA ILE A 166 13.21 -7.49 -9.12
C ILE A 166 14.51 -7.83 -8.40
N ASP A 167 15.49 -8.28 -9.19
CA ASP A 167 16.81 -8.61 -8.68
C ASP A 167 17.55 -7.40 -8.08
N ARG A 168 18.65 -7.68 -7.36
CA ARG A 168 19.49 -6.65 -6.72
C ARG A 168 20.14 -5.68 -7.68
N ARG A 169 20.37 -6.08 -8.94
CA ARG A 169 21.06 -5.25 -9.93
C ARG A 169 20.09 -4.21 -10.48
N ARG A 170 18.87 -4.61 -10.83
CA ARG A 170 17.80 -3.71 -11.29
C ARG A 170 17.31 -2.82 -10.16
N SER A 171 17.21 -3.34 -8.95
CA SER A 171 16.87 -2.53 -7.78
C SER A 171 18.01 -1.62 -7.30
N ALA A 172 19.18 -1.59 -7.95
CA ALA A 172 20.24 -0.63 -7.60
C ALA A 172 20.20 0.68 -8.40
N VAL A 173 19.32 0.77 -9.42
CA VAL A 173 19.35 1.86 -10.41
C VAL A 173 17.99 2.52 -10.55
N GLY A 174 17.98 3.86 -10.52
CA GLY A 174 16.79 4.67 -10.77
C GLY A 174 15.72 4.58 -9.69
N ALA A 175 14.47 4.67 -10.13
CA ALA A 175 13.28 4.54 -9.32
C ALA A 175 12.32 3.53 -9.97
N LEU A 176 11.52 2.88 -9.14
CA LEU A 176 10.32 2.20 -9.60
C LEU A 176 9.20 3.23 -9.57
N ARG A 177 8.52 3.38 -10.71
CA ARG A 177 7.39 4.29 -10.87
C ARG A 177 6.10 3.47 -10.90
N VAL A 178 5.07 3.92 -10.20
CA VAL A 178 3.71 3.38 -10.31
C VAL A 178 2.76 4.51 -10.73
N THR A 179 2.14 4.37 -11.89
CA THR A 179 1.13 5.30 -12.41
C THR A 179 -0.27 4.77 -12.10
N GLY A 180 -1.31 5.62 -12.18
CA GLY A 180 -2.70 5.23 -11.92
C GLY A 180 -3.03 5.03 -10.44
N SER A 181 -2.11 5.40 -9.55
CA SER A 181 -2.27 5.30 -8.10
C SER A 181 -3.13 6.42 -7.56
N THR A 182 -4.03 6.11 -6.64
CA THR A 182 -4.80 7.09 -5.86
C THR A 182 -4.22 7.28 -4.46
N SER A 183 -3.59 6.24 -3.90
CA SER A 183 -2.97 6.30 -2.58
C SER A 183 -1.87 5.27 -2.39
N ALA A 184 -0.95 5.58 -1.50
CA ALA A 184 0.15 4.72 -1.12
C ALA A 184 0.46 4.82 0.37
N ALA A 185 0.88 3.71 0.96
CA ALA A 185 1.43 3.64 2.31
C ALA A 185 2.78 2.95 2.28
N TRP A 186 3.68 3.32 3.19
CA TRP A 186 5.01 2.75 3.27
C TRP A 186 5.48 2.63 4.71
N GLU A 187 6.37 1.69 4.92
CA GLU A 187 7.06 1.46 6.18
C GLU A 187 8.54 1.24 5.90
N SER A 188 9.39 2.03 6.54
CA SER A 188 10.84 1.85 6.49
C SER A 188 11.31 0.74 7.45
N VAL A 189 12.57 0.32 7.33
CA VAL A 189 13.20 -0.62 8.26
C VAL A 189 13.29 -0.10 9.71
N ASP A 190 13.25 1.22 9.89
CA ASP A 190 13.22 1.88 11.20
C ASP A 190 11.79 2.08 11.72
N HIS A 191 10.81 1.39 11.13
CA HIS A 191 9.38 1.47 11.46
C HIS A 191 8.77 2.88 11.34
N VAL A 192 9.40 3.76 10.55
CA VAL A 192 8.76 5.02 10.12
C VAL A 192 7.68 4.66 9.11
N VAL A 193 6.44 4.98 9.47
CA VAL A 193 5.24 4.70 8.67
C VAL A 193 4.60 6.00 8.22
N GLY A 194 4.33 6.08 6.92
CA GLY A 194 3.61 7.19 6.31
C GLY A 194 2.68 6.72 5.20
N ALA A 195 1.81 7.62 4.79
CA ALA A 195 0.92 7.44 3.66
C ALA A 195 0.73 8.77 2.94
N ALA A 196 0.41 8.69 1.65
CA ALA A 196 0.03 9.84 0.85
C ALA A 196 -1.01 9.43 -0.20
N THR A 197 -1.74 10.44 -0.68
CA THR A 197 -2.73 10.33 -1.75
C THR A 197 -2.27 11.17 -2.95
N ALA A 198 -2.80 10.88 -4.13
CA ALA A 198 -2.43 11.56 -5.37
C ALA A 198 -2.80 13.05 -5.41
N ASP A 199 -3.76 13.47 -4.58
CA ASP A 199 -4.14 14.88 -4.37
C ASP A 199 -3.23 15.63 -3.37
N GLY A 200 -2.22 14.94 -2.84
CA GLY A 200 -1.20 15.52 -1.95
C GLY A 200 -1.53 15.47 -0.46
N ALA A 201 -2.65 14.86 -0.05
CA ALA A 201 -2.87 14.62 1.37
C ALA A 201 -1.83 13.61 1.90
N THR A 202 -1.31 13.85 3.10
CA THR A 202 -0.31 13.01 3.74
C THR A 202 -0.72 12.67 5.16
N ALA A 203 -0.28 11.50 5.62
CA ALA A 203 -0.46 11.06 6.99
C ALA A 203 0.78 10.32 7.49
N GLY A 204 1.04 10.38 8.79
CA GLY A 204 2.22 9.79 9.39
C GLY A 204 3.50 10.56 9.09
N ARG A 205 4.61 9.85 8.84
CA ARG A 205 5.92 10.45 8.55
C ARG A 205 6.46 10.00 7.20
N SER A 206 7.05 10.95 6.48
CA SER A 206 7.80 10.66 5.27
C SER A 206 8.99 9.76 5.59
N ALA A 207 9.17 8.70 4.79
CA ALA A 207 10.39 7.92 4.84
C ALA A 207 11.42 8.55 3.90
N THR A 208 12.56 8.96 4.43
CA THR A 208 13.65 9.56 3.65
C THR A 208 14.83 8.62 3.56
N THR A 209 15.51 8.66 2.44
CA THR A 209 16.82 8.06 2.26
C THR A 209 17.86 8.76 3.13
N ARG A 210 19.02 8.13 3.35
CA ARG A 210 20.18 8.77 4.02
C ARG A 210 20.62 10.10 3.38
N GLY A 211 20.32 10.31 2.10
CA GLY A 211 20.61 11.56 1.39
C GLY A 211 19.48 12.59 1.46
N ASN A 212 18.54 12.45 2.40
CA ASN A 212 17.37 13.31 2.58
C ASN A 212 16.46 13.42 1.34
N ARG A 213 16.44 12.38 0.50
CA ARG A 213 15.48 12.25 -0.61
C ARG A 213 14.32 11.36 -0.19
N PRO A 214 13.08 11.55 -0.67
CA PRO A 214 11.98 10.62 -0.42
C PRO A 214 12.38 9.18 -0.81
N LEU A 215 12.15 8.24 0.10
CA LEU A 215 12.33 6.81 -0.16
C LEU A 215 11.14 6.26 -0.96
N VAL A 216 9.94 6.66 -0.55
CA VAL A 216 8.67 6.46 -1.24
C VAL A 216 7.89 7.76 -1.15
N GLY A 217 7.20 8.15 -2.21
CA GLY A 217 6.33 9.32 -2.22
C GLY A 217 5.73 9.57 -3.59
N TYR A 218 4.84 10.56 -3.67
CA TYR A 218 4.31 11.03 -4.94
C TYR A 218 5.26 12.04 -5.61
N ASP A 219 5.36 11.95 -6.92
CA ASP A 219 5.91 12.98 -7.81
C ASP A 219 4.86 13.21 -8.92
N GLY A 220 4.10 14.30 -8.79
CA GLY A 220 2.88 14.49 -9.58
C GLY A 220 1.88 13.35 -9.33
N PRO A 221 1.33 12.71 -10.39
CA PRO A 221 0.35 11.62 -10.25
C PRO A 221 0.99 10.26 -9.94
N ASP A 222 2.32 10.17 -9.90
CA ASP A 222 3.03 8.91 -9.85
C ASP A 222 3.61 8.65 -8.47
N VAL A 223 3.56 7.39 -8.03
CA VAL A 223 4.31 6.94 -6.86
C VAL A 223 5.71 6.55 -7.31
N LEU A 224 6.73 7.12 -6.67
CA LEU A 224 8.13 6.78 -6.89
C LEU A 224 8.70 6.04 -5.69
N VAL A 225 9.44 4.97 -5.96
CA VAL A 225 10.23 4.22 -4.97
C VAL A 225 11.71 4.31 -5.36
N ALA A 226 12.53 4.90 -4.48
CA ALA A 226 13.95 5.09 -4.72
C ALA A 226 14.71 3.74 -4.63
N LEU A 227 14.89 3.08 -5.78
CA LEU A 227 15.42 1.71 -5.84
C LEU A 227 16.80 1.57 -5.20
N ARG A 228 17.72 2.50 -5.47
CA ARG A 228 19.06 2.51 -4.85
C ARG A 228 19.03 2.42 -3.32
N HIS A 229 17.94 2.87 -2.69
CA HIS A 229 17.73 2.87 -1.25
C HIS A 229 16.66 1.88 -0.79
N VAL A 230 16.20 0.97 -1.64
CA VAL A 230 15.10 0.03 -1.36
C VAL A 230 15.36 -0.82 -0.11
N ARG A 231 16.61 -1.07 0.27
CA ARG A 231 16.95 -1.77 1.53
C ARG A 231 16.53 -1.02 2.81
N GLN A 232 16.20 0.26 2.70
CA GLN A 232 15.66 1.07 3.79
C GLN A 232 14.13 0.98 3.84
N LEU A 233 13.51 0.42 2.80
CA LEU A 233 12.09 0.11 2.76
C LEU A 233 11.87 -1.29 3.34
N ARG A 234 10.89 -1.43 4.22
CA ARG A 234 10.42 -2.72 4.71
C ARG A 234 9.30 -3.23 3.82
N ARG A 235 8.30 -2.38 3.58
CA ARG A 235 7.15 -2.67 2.71
C ARG A 235 6.46 -1.39 2.25
N ALA A 236 5.70 -1.49 1.16
CA ALA A 236 4.78 -0.45 0.72
C ALA A 236 3.52 -1.07 0.12
N LEU A 237 2.44 -0.30 0.10
CA LEU A 237 1.20 -0.60 -0.60
C LEU A 237 0.89 0.55 -1.55
N VAL A 238 0.42 0.21 -2.74
CA VAL A 238 -0.04 1.17 -3.73
C VAL A 238 -1.41 0.71 -4.23
N MET A 239 -2.37 1.64 -4.26
CA MET A 239 -3.76 1.37 -4.60
C MET A 239 -4.21 2.30 -5.70
N GLY A 240 -4.95 1.77 -6.67
CA GLY A 240 -5.59 2.53 -7.74
C GLY A 240 -7.10 2.33 -7.67
N ARG A 241 -7.82 3.31 -7.12
CA ARG A 241 -9.30 3.31 -7.10
C ARG A 241 -9.92 4.06 -8.28
N GLY A 242 -9.10 4.71 -9.09
CA GLY A 242 -9.54 5.44 -10.28
C GLY A 242 -9.96 4.51 -11.42
N SER A 243 -10.35 5.12 -12.53
CA SER A 243 -10.55 4.40 -13.80
C SER A 243 -9.26 3.84 -14.38
N ASP A 244 -8.12 4.39 -13.95
CA ASP A 244 -6.82 4.08 -14.50
C ASP A 244 -6.23 2.85 -13.82
N ARG A 245 -5.66 1.96 -14.65
CA ARG A 245 -4.97 0.77 -14.17
C ARG A 245 -3.61 1.15 -13.57
N LEU A 246 -3.22 0.46 -12.49
CA LEU A 246 -1.86 0.60 -11.99
C LEU A 246 -0.87 0.06 -13.02
N VAL A 247 0.14 0.87 -13.37
CA VAL A 247 1.24 0.46 -14.25
C VAL A 247 2.56 0.72 -13.54
N ILE A 248 3.37 -0.32 -13.44
CA ILE A 248 4.71 -0.31 -12.87
C ILE A 248 5.70 -0.07 -14.01
N GLY A 249 6.58 0.91 -13.86
CA GLY A 249 7.68 1.19 -14.78
C GLY A 249 9.03 1.11 -14.07
N LEU A 250 10.00 0.47 -14.73
CA LEU A 250 11.40 0.42 -14.31
C LEU A 250 12.30 1.24 -15.24
N HIS A 251 13.49 1.60 -14.75
CA HIS A 251 14.44 2.41 -15.52
C HIS A 251 14.92 1.75 -16.82
N ASP A 252 14.87 0.43 -16.91
CA ASP A 252 15.33 -0.34 -18.07
C ASP A 252 14.25 -0.50 -19.15
N GLY A 253 13.13 0.22 -19.01
CA GLY A 253 11.99 0.19 -19.91
C GLY A 253 10.99 -0.94 -19.64
N THR A 254 11.25 -1.81 -18.64
CA THR A 254 10.30 -2.86 -18.26
C THR A 254 9.02 -2.23 -17.70
N THR A 255 7.87 -2.65 -18.21
CA THR A 255 6.56 -2.20 -17.74
C THR A 255 5.64 -3.38 -17.43
N LEU A 256 4.94 -3.33 -16.29
CA LEU A 256 3.93 -4.31 -15.92
C LEU A 256 2.63 -3.59 -15.56
N ALA A 257 1.50 -4.08 -16.06
CA ALA A 257 0.20 -3.63 -15.55
C ALA A 257 -0.19 -4.49 -14.33
N VAL A 258 -0.93 -3.92 -13.38
CA VAL A 258 -1.53 -4.70 -12.28
C VAL A 258 -3.01 -4.86 -12.59
N ASP A 259 -3.54 -6.08 -12.53
CA ASP A 259 -4.98 -6.34 -12.62
C ASP A 259 -5.78 -5.38 -11.73
N ALA A 260 -6.95 -4.96 -12.21
CA ALA A 260 -7.80 -4.06 -11.44
C ALA A 260 -8.62 -4.84 -10.39
N GLY A 261 -8.83 -6.13 -10.61
CA GLY A 261 -9.81 -6.95 -9.89
C GLY A 261 -11.17 -6.94 -10.58
N ASP A 262 -12.21 -7.35 -9.86
CA ASP A 262 -13.58 -7.48 -10.35
C ASP A 262 -14.55 -6.53 -9.65
N ALA A 263 -15.86 -6.82 -9.68
CA ALA A 263 -16.88 -5.97 -9.06
C ALA A 263 -16.79 -5.91 -7.53
N ASP A 264 -16.30 -6.98 -6.90
CA ASP A 264 -16.29 -7.18 -5.44
C ASP A 264 -14.88 -7.02 -4.85
N THR A 265 -13.87 -7.20 -5.67
CA THR A 265 -12.46 -7.13 -5.30
C THR A 265 -11.74 -5.98 -6.01
N THR A 266 -10.68 -5.50 -5.37
CA THR A 266 -9.68 -4.64 -5.98
C THR A 266 -8.33 -5.31 -5.79
N THR A 267 -7.43 -5.15 -6.74
CA THR A 267 -6.06 -5.61 -6.55
C THR A 267 -5.22 -4.49 -5.94
N ILE A 268 -4.48 -4.81 -4.89
CA ILE A 268 -3.52 -3.92 -4.24
C ILE A 268 -2.13 -4.35 -4.69
N LEU A 269 -1.31 -3.39 -5.08
CA LEU A 269 0.11 -3.65 -5.32
C LEU A 269 0.86 -3.61 -3.98
N ALA A 270 1.28 -4.77 -3.49
CA ALA A 270 2.12 -4.90 -2.32
C ALA A 270 3.60 -5.02 -2.71
N LEU A 271 4.43 -4.20 -2.08
CA LEU A 271 5.88 -4.21 -2.24
C LEU A 271 6.51 -4.72 -0.94
N SER A 272 7.42 -5.67 -1.05
CA SER A 272 8.21 -6.14 0.10
C SER A 272 9.67 -6.35 -0.29
N VAL A 273 10.56 -6.12 0.68
CA VAL A 273 12.00 -6.27 0.46
C VAL A 273 12.48 -7.53 1.14
N ILE A 274 12.84 -8.54 0.35
CA ILE A 274 13.25 -9.85 0.83
C ILE A 274 14.70 -10.07 0.44
N ASP A 275 15.59 -10.17 1.42
CA ASP A 275 17.03 -10.29 1.18
C ASP A 275 17.61 -9.22 0.24
N GLY A 276 16.98 -8.05 0.19
CA GLY A 276 17.36 -6.93 -0.68
C GLY A 276 17.05 -7.13 -2.16
N GLU A 277 16.24 -8.13 -2.50
CA GLU A 277 15.44 -8.17 -3.72
C GLU A 277 14.09 -7.52 -3.43
N LEU A 278 13.50 -6.89 -4.44
CA LEU A 278 12.20 -6.25 -4.31
C LEU A 278 11.14 -7.17 -4.91
N GLU A 279 10.24 -7.65 -4.08
CA GLU A 279 9.08 -8.44 -4.48
C GLU A 279 7.90 -7.50 -4.72
N LEU A 280 7.26 -7.65 -5.87
CA LEU A 280 6.01 -7.00 -6.21
C LEU A 280 4.92 -8.06 -6.24
N ARG A 281 3.82 -7.81 -5.54
CA ARG A 281 2.73 -8.77 -5.42
C ARG A 281 1.38 -8.10 -5.68
N ALA A 282 0.57 -8.70 -6.54
CA ALA A 282 -0.83 -8.36 -6.73
C ALA A 282 -1.64 -9.11 -5.66
N GLU A 283 -2.15 -8.37 -4.68
CA GLU A 283 -2.97 -8.95 -3.61
C GLU A 283 -4.45 -8.58 -3.82
N PRO A 284 -5.34 -9.54 -4.08
CA PRO A 284 -6.77 -9.28 -4.16
C PRO A 284 -7.30 -8.92 -2.77
N PHE A 285 -8.13 -7.89 -2.70
CA PHE A 285 -8.71 -7.38 -1.47
C PHE A 285 -10.16 -7.00 -1.69
N PRO A 286 -11.08 -7.27 -0.73
CA PRO A 286 -12.46 -6.79 -0.83
C PRO A 286 -12.49 -5.28 -1.02
N ARG A 287 -13.32 -4.77 -1.93
CA ARG A 287 -13.42 -3.33 -2.11
C ARG A 287 -13.80 -2.64 -0.80
N ALA A 288 -12.95 -1.70 -0.38
CA ALA A 288 -13.15 -0.91 0.83
C ALA A 288 -13.59 0.50 0.47
N THR A 289 -14.38 1.12 1.36
CA THR A 289 -14.82 2.50 1.18
C THR A 289 -13.69 3.49 1.42
N HIS A 290 -12.77 3.21 2.35
CA HIS A 290 -11.65 4.10 2.68
C HIS A 290 -10.29 3.40 2.55
N ASP A 291 -9.29 4.13 2.10
CA ASP A 291 -7.92 3.61 1.92
C ASP A 291 -7.28 3.22 3.26
N GLY A 292 -7.63 3.96 4.31
CA GLY A 292 -7.20 3.68 5.66
C GLY A 292 -7.60 2.30 6.18
N ASP A 293 -8.77 1.80 5.81
CA ASP A 293 -9.24 0.46 6.20
C ASP A 293 -8.36 -0.62 5.58
N VAL A 294 -7.93 -0.40 4.34
CA VAL A 294 -7.00 -1.29 3.64
C VAL A 294 -5.63 -1.25 4.34
N PHE A 295 -5.09 -0.06 4.59
CA PHE A 295 -3.81 0.08 5.29
C PHE A 295 -3.82 -0.61 6.66
N ALA A 296 -4.89 -0.44 7.43
CA ALA A 296 -5.06 -1.09 8.72
C ALA A 296 -5.17 -2.61 8.59
N ALA A 297 -5.89 -3.13 7.59
CA ALA A 297 -6.00 -4.57 7.32
C ALA A 297 -4.64 -5.21 6.99
N PHE A 298 -3.74 -4.47 6.35
CA PHE A 298 -2.35 -4.88 6.11
C PHE A 298 -1.40 -4.55 7.28
N GLY A 299 -1.93 -4.05 8.40
CA GLY A 299 -1.18 -3.80 9.63
C GLY A 299 -0.26 -2.59 9.56
N PHE A 300 -0.60 -1.56 8.79
CA PHE A 300 0.07 -0.26 8.87
C PHE A 300 -0.47 0.53 10.06
N VAL A 301 0.43 1.01 10.90
CA VAL A 301 0.13 1.91 12.03
C VAL A 301 0.90 3.20 11.80
N LEU A 302 0.20 4.28 11.50
CA LEU A 302 0.81 5.56 11.13
C LEU A 302 1.71 6.07 12.26
N SER A 303 2.91 6.54 11.91
CA SER A 303 3.77 7.21 12.88
C SER A 303 3.14 8.54 13.32
N ALA A 304 3.44 8.98 14.54
CA ALA A 304 3.07 10.34 14.94
C ALA A 304 3.73 11.36 13.97
N PRO A 305 3.01 12.40 13.53
CA PRO A 305 3.58 13.43 12.66
C PRO A 305 4.73 14.13 13.38
N THR A 306 5.71 14.61 12.60
CA THR A 306 6.79 15.44 13.14
C THR A 306 6.19 16.77 13.60
N VAL A 307 6.12 16.98 14.92
CA VAL A 307 5.77 18.30 15.49
C VAL A 307 6.96 19.24 15.22
N GLY A 308 6.66 20.45 14.76
CA GLY A 308 7.56 21.35 14.04
C GLY A 308 8.94 21.61 14.64
N VAL A 309 9.89 21.85 13.73
CA VAL A 309 11.12 22.61 13.95
C VAL A 309 11.06 23.81 13.02
#